data_AF-A0A536Y0R1-F1
#
_entry.id   AF-A0A536Y0R1-F1
#
_cell.length_a   1.000
_cell.length_b   1.000
_cell.length_c   1.000
_cell.angle_alpha   90.00
_cell.angle_beta   90.00
_cell.angle_gamma   90.00
#
_symmetry.space_group_name_H-M   'P 1'
#
loop_
_entity.id
_entity.type
_entity.pdbx_description
1 polymer ?
#
loop_
_entity_poly.entity_id
_entity_poly.type
_entity_poly.pdbx_seq_one_letter_code
_entity_poly.pdbx_strand_id
1 'polypeptide(L)'
;MDQRYTMLGFVVIVILYATIGLLAAAGAIFITRKIFAPKAEQFFYAMFLIPIAAFYLAFVAYFGNAAAWRGETAAVLVFAMISVFGVRLPMALIAGYALHGLWDLLHELQAHGAYSAFEPGQLTAVPLAYGVFCAAFDVCIAAYSYARRAEWNAAWTAPPAATPPA
;
A
#
# COMPACT_ATOMS: atom_id res chain seq x y z
N MET A 1 8.26 28.34 19.50
CA MET A 1 7.01 27.56 19.69
C MET A 1 7.23 26.58 20.82
N ASP A 2 6.31 26.47 21.77
CA ASP A 2 6.41 25.47 22.84
C ASP A 2 6.28 24.06 22.22
N GLN A 3 7.23 23.19 22.57
CA GLN A 3 7.38 21.82 22.07
C GLN A 3 6.09 21.00 22.22
N ARG A 4 5.28 21.30 23.25
CA ARG A 4 3.98 20.65 23.48
C ARG A 4 2.97 20.94 22.37
N TYR A 5 2.91 22.17 21.86
CA TYR A 5 1.99 22.51 20.76
C TYR A 5 2.45 21.88 19.43
N THR A 6 3.75 21.71 19.24
CA THR A 6 4.30 21.04 18.05
C THR A 6 3.95 19.54 18.06
N MET A 7 4.10 18.88 19.22
CA MET A 7 3.71 17.48 19.41
C MET A 7 2.20 17.27 19.25
N LEU A 8 1.37 18.14 19.84
CA LEU A 8 -0.08 18.07 19.69
C LEU A 8 -0.50 18.22 18.23
N GLY A 9 0.08 19.21 17.52
CA GLY A 9 -0.16 19.40 16.08
C GLY A 9 0.21 18.17 15.26
N PHE A 10 1.37 17.56 15.53
CA PHE A 10 1.80 16.33 14.86
C PHE A 10 0.83 15.17 15.11
N VAL A 11 0.41 14.94 16.36
CA VAL A 11 -0.56 13.88 16.70
C VAL A 11 -1.88 14.07 15.96
N VAL A 12 -2.38 15.31 15.88
CA VAL A 12 -3.60 15.62 15.11
C VAL A 12 -3.42 15.28 13.63
N ILE A 13 -2.27 15.61 13.04
CA ILE A 13 -1.95 15.29 11.65
C ILE A 13 -1.89 13.77 11.44
N VAL A 14 -1.25 13.02 12.33
CA VAL A 14 -1.20 11.55 12.27
C VAL A 14 -2.61 10.95 12.30
N ILE A 15 -3.47 11.39 13.22
CA ILE A 15 -4.87 10.93 13.31
C ILE A 15 -5.64 11.27 12.03
N LEU A 16 -5.44 12.48 11.49
CA LEU A 16 -6.09 12.91 10.26
C LEU A 16 -5.69 12.02 9.08
N TYR A 17 -4.39 11.81 8.84
CA TYR A 17 -3.91 11.00 7.73
C TYR A 17 -4.27 9.52 7.87
N ALA A 18 -4.24 8.97 9.09
CA ALA A 18 -4.77 7.63 9.35
C ALA A 18 -6.25 7.53 8.98
N THR A 19 -7.06 8.50 9.40
CA THR A 19 -8.50 8.54 9.08
C THR A 19 -8.75 8.62 7.58
N ILE A 20 -7.99 9.48 6.87
CA ILE A 20 -8.09 9.59 5.40
C ILE A 20 -7.73 8.25 4.75
N GLY A 21 -6.70 7.56 5.23
CA GLY A 21 -6.28 6.25 4.72
C GLY A 21 -7.38 5.20 4.88
N LEU A 22 -8.00 5.13 6.06
CA LEU A 22 -9.14 4.24 6.34
C LEU A 22 -10.34 4.54 5.43
N LEU A 23 -10.70 5.82 5.27
CA LEU A 23 -11.81 6.24 4.40
C LEU A 23 -11.51 5.95 2.92
N ALA A 24 -10.27 6.16 2.48
CA ALA A 24 -9.83 5.84 1.13
C ALA A 24 -9.92 4.32 0.87
N ALA A 25 -9.49 3.48 1.83
CA ALA A 25 -9.61 2.03 1.72
C ALA A 25 -11.08 1.59 1.69
N ALA A 26 -11.92 2.12 2.57
CA ALA A 26 -13.36 1.83 2.58
C ALA A 26 -14.03 2.21 1.25
N GLY A 27 -13.69 3.39 0.71
CA GLY A 27 -14.16 3.85 -0.60
C GLY A 27 -13.69 2.94 -1.73
N ALA A 28 -12.40 2.60 -1.78
CA ALA A 28 -11.85 1.68 -2.77
C ALA A 28 -12.54 0.31 -2.73
N ILE A 29 -12.70 -0.29 -1.55
CA ILE A 29 -13.40 -1.56 -1.34
C ILE A 29 -14.85 -1.46 -1.82
N PHE A 30 -15.57 -0.40 -1.43
CA PHE A 30 -16.96 -0.22 -1.83
C PHE A 30 -17.11 -0.13 -3.35
N ILE A 31 -16.28 0.68 -4.00
CA ILE A 31 -16.33 0.92 -5.45
C ILE A 31 -15.96 -0.35 -6.22
N THR A 32 -14.83 -0.99 -5.87
CA THR A 32 -14.33 -2.19 -6.56
C THR A 32 -15.30 -3.36 -6.44
N ARG A 33 -15.86 -3.61 -5.24
CA ARG A 33 -16.88 -4.65 -5.04
C ARG A 33 -18.14 -4.44 -5.87
N LYS A 34 -18.49 -3.17 -6.14
CA LYS A 34 -19.68 -2.81 -6.89
C LYS A 34 -19.47 -2.95 -8.40
N ILE A 35 -18.27 -2.67 -8.89
CA ILE A 35 -17.99 -2.59 -10.33
C ILE A 35 -17.38 -3.89 -10.87
N PHE A 36 -16.53 -4.56 -10.10
CA PHE A 36 -15.73 -5.68 -10.59
C PHE A 36 -16.27 -7.05 -10.14
N ALA A 37 -16.17 -8.01 -11.05
CA ALA A 37 -16.28 -9.42 -10.69
C ALA A 37 -15.07 -9.84 -9.83
N PRO A 38 -15.17 -10.90 -9.00
CA PRO A 38 -14.11 -11.29 -8.07
C PRO A 38 -12.71 -11.44 -8.70
N LYS A 39 -12.59 -12.00 -9.91
CA LYS A 39 -11.29 -12.08 -10.62
C LYS A 39 -10.70 -10.72 -10.95
N ALA A 40 -11.54 -9.82 -11.49
CA ALA A 40 -11.13 -8.49 -11.91
C ALA A 40 -10.81 -7.60 -10.70
N GLU A 41 -11.51 -7.79 -9.59
CA GLU A 41 -11.25 -7.15 -8.31
C GLU A 41 -9.86 -7.52 -7.77
N GLN A 42 -9.54 -8.83 -7.71
CA GLN A 42 -8.20 -9.26 -7.30
C GLN A 42 -7.12 -8.71 -8.23
N PHE A 43 -7.34 -8.76 -9.56
CA PHE A 43 -6.42 -8.20 -10.54
C PHE A 43 -6.20 -6.71 -10.31
N PHE A 44 -7.27 -5.95 -10.06
CA PHE A 44 -7.20 -4.52 -9.77
C PHE A 44 -6.30 -4.26 -8.57
N TYR A 45 -6.57 -4.87 -7.42
CA TYR A 45 -5.74 -4.66 -6.22
C TYR A 45 -4.31 -5.13 -6.39
N ALA A 46 -4.10 -6.26 -7.08
CA ALA A 46 -2.77 -6.73 -7.41
C ALA A 46 -1.99 -5.66 -8.20
N MET A 47 -2.55 -5.17 -9.30
CA MET A 47 -1.89 -4.17 -10.13
C MET A 47 -1.78 -2.80 -9.44
N PHE A 48 -2.71 -2.45 -8.56
CA PHE A 48 -2.73 -1.18 -7.85
C PHE A 48 -1.58 -1.03 -6.84
N LEU A 49 -1.02 -2.13 -6.33
CA LEU A 49 0.16 -2.09 -5.46
C LEU A 49 1.40 -1.51 -6.17
N ILE A 50 1.54 -1.69 -7.49
CA ILE A 50 2.69 -1.19 -8.27
C ILE A 50 2.77 0.34 -8.24
N PRO A 51 1.73 1.10 -8.67
CA PRO A 51 1.79 2.56 -8.64
C PRO A 51 1.88 3.09 -7.21
N ILE A 52 1.31 2.42 -6.20
CA ILE A 52 1.50 2.80 -4.79
C ILE A 52 2.99 2.76 -4.43
N ALA A 53 3.67 1.63 -4.68
CA ALA A 53 5.09 1.51 -4.41
C ALA A 53 5.92 2.51 -5.25
N ALA A 54 5.57 2.70 -6.52
CA ALA A 54 6.30 3.59 -7.42
C ALA A 54 6.27 5.07 -7.01
N PHE A 55 5.32 5.51 -6.16
CA PHE A 55 5.33 6.87 -5.62
C PHE A 55 6.62 7.18 -4.86
N TYR A 56 7.27 6.19 -4.26
CA TYR A 56 8.55 6.38 -3.59
C TYR A 56 9.65 6.86 -4.54
N LEU A 57 9.66 6.40 -5.80
CA LEU A 57 10.58 6.91 -6.81
C LEU A 57 10.27 8.36 -7.20
N ALA A 58 8.99 8.73 -7.22
CA ALA A 58 8.59 10.11 -7.42
C ALA A 58 9.05 10.99 -6.24
N PHE A 59 9.00 10.49 -5.01
CA PHE A 59 9.53 11.20 -3.84
C PHE A 59 11.05 11.35 -3.90
N VAL A 60 11.78 10.29 -4.29
CA VAL A 60 13.24 10.38 -4.49
C VAL A 60 13.58 11.50 -5.47
N ALA A 61 12.87 11.55 -6.60
CA ALA A 61 13.06 12.58 -7.60
C ALA A 61 12.67 13.98 -7.09
N TYR A 62 11.52 14.10 -6.43
CA TYR A 62 10.99 15.38 -5.95
C TYR A 62 11.84 16.00 -4.83
N PHE A 63 12.28 15.19 -3.86
CA PHE A 63 13.11 15.65 -2.75
C PHE A 63 14.62 15.67 -3.09
N GLY A 64 15.00 15.23 -4.29
CA GLY A 64 16.39 15.26 -4.76
C GLY A 64 17.32 14.31 -3.99
N ASN A 65 16.81 13.21 -3.43
CA ASN A 65 17.61 12.30 -2.60
C ASN A 65 18.34 11.24 -3.43
N ALA A 66 19.49 11.59 -4.00
CA ALA A 66 20.23 10.70 -4.90
C ALA A 66 20.65 9.36 -4.25
N ALA A 67 20.88 9.32 -2.93
CA ALA A 67 21.32 8.12 -2.24
C ALA A 67 20.20 7.06 -2.10
N ALA A 68 18.94 7.49 -2.08
CA ALA A 68 17.78 6.61 -1.91
C ALA A 68 17.40 5.83 -3.18
N TRP A 69 17.83 6.27 -4.38
CA TRP A 69 17.46 5.63 -5.66
C TRP A 69 17.63 4.11 -5.65
N ARG A 70 18.77 3.62 -5.14
CA ARG A 70 19.06 2.17 -5.13
C ARG A 70 18.11 1.41 -4.21
N GLY A 71 17.87 1.94 -3.01
CA GLY A 71 17.00 1.32 -2.01
C GLY A 71 15.54 1.29 -2.49
N GLU A 72 15.01 2.45 -2.89
CA GLU A 72 13.63 2.55 -3.34
C GLU A 72 13.38 1.76 -4.63
N THR A 73 14.32 1.77 -5.58
CA THR A 73 14.16 0.96 -6.81
C THR A 73 14.11 -0.53 -6.49
N ALA A 74 14.96 -1.00 -5.58
CA ALA A 74 14.93 -2.40 -5.15
C ALA A 74 13.60 -2.75 -4.46
N ALA A 75 13.10 -1.89 -3.56
CA ALA A 75 11.82 -2.07 -2.90
C ALA A 75 10.66 -2.12 -3.90
N VAL A 76 10.60 -1.17 -4.85
CA VAL A 76 9.58 -1.14 -5.91
C VAL A 76 9.61 -2.39 -6.76
N LEU A 77 10.79 -2.90 -7.14
CA LEU A 77 10.90 -4.15 -7.90
C LEU A 77 10.37 -5.35 -7.11
N VAL A 78 10.65 -5.42 -5.80
CA VAL A 78 10.10 -6.46 -4.92
C VAL A 78 8.58 -6.38 -4.86
N PHE A 79 8.01 -5.20 -4.63
CA PHE A 79 6.55 -5.03 -4.62
C PHE A 79 5.90 -5.30 -5.97
N ALA A 80 6.55 -4.95 -7.07
CA ALA A 80 6.09 -5.27 -8.42
C ALA A 80 6.06 -6.80 -8.66
N MET A 81 7.07 -7.53 -8.21
CA MET A 81 7.05 -9.00 -8.30
C MET A 81 5.91 -9.58 -7.46
N ILE A 82 5.76 -9.15 -6.20
CA ILE A 82 4.68 -9.60 -5.32
C ILE A 82 3.31 -9.30 -5.94
N SER A 83 3.15 -8.11 -6.51
CA SER A 83 1.96 -7.68 -7.24
C SER A 83 1.61 -8.64 -8.39
N VAL A 84 2.57 -8.98 -9.25
CA VAL A 84 2.36 -9.92 -10.37
C VAL A 84 1.90 -11.29 -9.86
N PHE A 85 2.51 -11.80 -8.80
CA PHE A 85 2.04 -13.05 -8.16
C PHE A 85 0.65 -12.88 -7.54
N GLY A 86 0.36 -11.71 -6.96
CA GLY A 86 -0.90 -11.34 -6.33
C GLY A 86 -2.11 -11.43 -7.25
N VAL A 87 -1.92 -11.33 -8.57
CA VAL A 87 -2.99 -11.52 -9.58
C VAL A 87 -3.63 -12.90 -9.46
N ARG A 88 -2.85 -13.93 -9.11
CA ARG A 88 -3.32 -15.32 -8.99
C ARG A 88 -3.32 -15.84 -7.57
N LEU A 89 -2.45 -15.30 -6.71
CA LEU A 89 -2.23 -15.80 -5.36
C LEU A 89 -2.68 -14.73 -4.34
N PRO A 90 -3.89 -14.84 -3.76
CA PRO A 90 -4.36 -13.88 -2.76
C PRO A 90 -3.40 -13.71 -1.57
N MET A 91 -2.68 -14.77 -1.20
CA MET A 91 -1.68 -14.71 -0.13
C MET A 91 -0.50 -13.79 -0.47
N ALA A 92 -0.07 -13.76 -1.73
CA ALA A 92 0.95 -12.81 -2.18
C ALA A 92 0.43 -11.37 -2.07
N LEU A 93 -0.84 -11.14 -2.39
CA LEU A 93 -1.46 -9.82 -2.26
C LEU A 93 -1.56 -9.34 -0.81
N ILE A 94 -1.98 -10.22 0.10
CA ILE A 94 -2.05 -9.93 1.54
C ILE A 94 -0.67 -9.59 2.09
N ALA A 95 0.34 -10.39 1.76
CA ALA A 95 1.72 -10.14 2.17
C ALA A 95 2.25 -8.83 1.55
N GLY A 96 1.97 -8.56 0.28
CA GLY A 96 2.41 -7.36 -0.43
C GLY A 96 1.92 -6.09 0.23
N TYR A 97 0.61 -5.98 0.48
CA TYR A 97 0.04 -4.82 1.16
C TYR A 97 0.53 -4.71 2.61
N ALA A 98 0.62 -5.81 3.36
CA ALA A 98 1.12 -5.75 4.74
C ALA A 98 2.60 -5.29 4.80
N LEU A 99 3.45 -5.79 3.90
CA LEU A 99 4.86 -5.40 3.81
C LEU A 99 5.01 -3.95 3.31
N HIS A 100 4.15 -3.50 2.40
CA HIS A 100 4.16 -2.12 1.93
C HIS A 100 3.76 -1.16 3.06
N GLY A 101 2.68 -1.45 3.79
CA GLY A 101 2.31 -0.65 4.96
C GLY A 101 3.40 -0.61 6.04
N LEU A 102 4.17 -1.69 6.21
CA LEU A 102 5.35 -1.70 7.09
C LEU A 102 6.49 -0.82 6.54
N TRP A 103 6.72 -0.84 5.22
CA TRP A 103 7.66 0.05 4.55
C TRP A 103 7.27 1.52 4.77
N ASP A 104 5.98 1.86 4.67
CA ASP A 104 5.48 3.21 4.94
C ASP A 104 5.73 3.67 6.39
N LEU A 105 5.48 2.78 7.37
CA LEU A 105 5.76 3.09 8.77
C LEU A 105 7.26 3.27 9.03
N LEU A 106 8.11 2.47 8.38
CA LEU A 106 9.55 2.60 8.48
C LEU A 106 10.03 3.97 7.99
N HIS A 107 9.48 4.47 6.87
CA HIS A 107 9.74 5.82 6.39
C HIS A 107 9.33 6.89 7.39
N GLU A 108 8.13 6.76 7.98
CA GLU A 108 7.65 7.73 8.97
C GLU A 108 8.54 7.73 10.23
N LEU A 109 8.88 6.55 10.76
CA LEU A 109 9.73 6.43 11.95
C LEU A 109 11.14 6.99 11.72
N GLN A 110 11.71 6.76 10.53
CA GLN A 110 13.01 7.31 10.17
C GLN A 110 12.96 8.83 9.97
N ALA A 111 11.90 9.36 9.37
CA ALA A 111 11.72 10.80 9.18
C ALA A 111 11.68 11.57 10.51
N HIS A 112 11.16 10.94 11.57
CA HIS A 112 11.09 11.53 12.92
C HIS A 112 12.23 11.10 13.86
N GLY A 113 13.24 10.38 13.34
CA GLY A 113 14.39 9.93 14.11
C GLY A 113 14.06 8.90 15.21
N ALA A 114 12.88 8.27 15.15
CA ALA A 114 12.45 7.26 16.12
C ALA A 114 13.11 5.90 15.87
N TYR A 115 13.57 5.65 14.64
CA TYR A 115 14.24 4.42 14.24
C TYR A 115 15.30 4.70 13.16
N SER A 116 16.47 4.08 13.27
CA SER A 116 17.62 4.31 12.38
C SER A 116 18.14 3.00 11.80
N ALA A 117 17.30 2.31 11.01
CA ALA A 117 17.74 1.11 10.28
C ALA A 117 18.63 1.43 9.08
N PHE A 118 18.56 2.66 8.57
CA PHE A 118 19.33 3.12 7.43
C PHE A 118 20.13 4.37 7.80
N GLU A 119 21.26 4.58 7.14
CA GLU A 119 22.02 5.82 7.28
C GLU A 119 21.17 7.01 6.83
N PRO A 120 21.40 8.22 7.38
CA PRO A 120 20.69 9.42 6.96
C PRO A 120 20.73 9.60 5.44
N GLY A 121 19.55 9.70 4.82
CA GLY A 121 19.39 9.87 3.37
C GLY A 121 19.35 8.58 2.54
N GLN A 122 19.53 7.39 3.12
CA GLN A 122 19.39 6.13 2.36
C GLN A 122 17.93 5.71 2.08
N LEU A 123 16.97 6.23 2.85
CA LEU A 123 15.55 6.20 2.54
C LEU A 123 15.10 7.56 2.04
N THR A 124 14.15 7.58 1.10
CA THR A 124 13.57 8.86 0.65
C THR A 124 12.80 9.55 1.77
N ALA A 125 12.81 10.88 1.75
CA ALA A 125 11.85 11.65 2.51
C ALA A 125 10.45 11.42 1.94
N VAL A 126 9.45 11.44 2.82
CA VAL A 126 8.03 11.39 2.47
C VAL A 126 7.34 12.67 2.97
N PRO A 127 6.23 13.10 2.35
CA PRO A 127 5.43 14.18 2.91
C PRO A 127 5.00 13.84 4.35
N LEU A 128 4.84 14.87 5.19
CA LEU A 128 4.52 14.68 6.60
C LEU A 128 3.30 13.77 6.80
N ALA A 129 3.44 12.71 7.60
CA ALA A 129 2.41 11.72 7.89
C ALA A 129 1.87 10.95 6.67
N TYR A 130 2.51 11.06 5.50
CA TYR A 130 2.13 10.29 4.32
C TYR A 130 2.26 8.79 4.57
N GLY A 131 3.31 8.36 5.28
CA GLY A 131 3.50 6.96 5.64
C GLY A 131 2.36 6.42 6.51
N VAL A 132 1.78 7.25 7.38
CA VAL A 132 0.62 6.88 8.20
C VAL A 132 -0.62 6.65 7.35
N PHE A 133 -0.87 7.52 6.36
CA PHE A 133 -1.98 7.35 5.42
C PHE A 133 -1.86 6.05 4.62
N CYS A 134 -0.70 5.80 4.03
CA CYS A 134 -0.47 4.60 3.21
C CYS A 134 -0.54 3.32 4.06
N ALA A 135 0.08 3.31 5.25
CA ALA A 135 0.00 2.19 6.16
C ALA A 135 -1.44 1.86 6.58
N ALA A 136 -2.25 2.88 6.88
CA ALA A 136 -3.67 2.68 7.21
C ALA A 136 -4.46 2.10 6.03
N PHE A 137 -4.23 2.60 4.82
CA PHE A 137 -4.85 2.07 3.61
C PHE A 137 -4.45 0.61 3.37
N ASP A 138 -3.15 0.33 3.40
CA ASP A 138 -2.59 -0.97 3.06
C ASP A 138 -2.97 -2.07 4.04
N VAL A 139 -2.93 -1.80 5.35
CA VAL A 139 -3.37 -2.76 6.36
C VAL A 139 -4.86 -3.10 6.17
N CYS A 140 -5.69 -2.10 5.83
CA CYS A 140 -7.09 -2.34 5.51
C CYS A 140 -7.26 -3.20 4.24
N ILE A 141 -6.52 -2.92 3.17
CA ILE A 141 -6.58 -3.73 1.95
C ILE A 141 -6.04 -5.14 2.19
N ALA A 142 -5.00 -5.33 3.01
CA ALA A 142 -4.50 -6.64 3.40
C ALA A 142 -5.55 -7.44 4.18
N ALA A 143 -6.19 -6.82 5.18
CA ALA A 143 -7.26 -7.45 5.96
C ALA A 143 -8.48 -7.79 5.08
N TYR A 144 -8.86 -6.89 4.18
CA TYR A 144 -9.91 -7.12 3.22
C TYR A 144 -9.57 -8.28 2.26
N SER A 145 -8.35 -8.29 1.72
CA SER A 145 -7.84 -9.34 0.84
C SER A 145 -7.86 -10.71 1.54
N TYR A 146 -7.50 -10.74 2.83
CA TYR A 146 -7.63 -11.94 3.64
C TYR A 146 -9.09 -12.40 3.74
N ALA A 147 -10.03 -11.49 4.04
CA ALA A 147 -11.45 -11.85 4.09
C ALA A 147 -12.00 -12.32 2.73
N ARG A 148 -11.51 -11.75 1.62
CA ARG A 148 -12.01 -11.98 0.25
C ARG A 148 -11.38 -13.17 -0.47
N ARG A 149 -10.24 -13.68 0.04
CA ARG A 149 -9.38 -14.69 -0.64
C ARG A 149 -10.12 -15.92 -1.15
N ALA A 150 -11.11 -16.42 -0.41
CA ALA A 150 -11.84 -17.65 -0.78
C ALA A 150 -12.67 -17.45 -2.05
N GLU A 151 -13.34 -16.30 -2.17
CA GLU A 151 -14.17 -15.97 -3.33
C GLU A 151 -13.32 -15.71 -4.57
N TRP A 152 -12.17 -15.05 -4.40
CA TRP A 152 -11.20 -14.88 -5.46
C TRP A 152 -10.66 -16.22 -5.97
N ASN A 153 -10.24 -17.11 -5.06
CA ASN A 153 -9.78 -18.45 -5.42
C ASN A 153 -10.86 -19.26 -6.16
N ALA A 154 -12.10 -19.25 -5.65
CA ALA A 154 -13.22 -19.94 -6.27
C ALA A 154 -13.52 -19.41 -7.67
N ALA A 155 -13.39 -18.09 -7.88
CA ALA A 155 -13.59 -17.51 -9.20
C ALA A 155 -12.55 -18.07 -10.19
N TRP A 156 -11.27 -18.13 -9.82
CA TRP A 156 -10.20 -18.65 -10.70
C TRP A 156 -10.35 -20.12 -11.09
N THR A 157 -10.99 -20.94 -10.25
CA THR A 157 -11.22 -22.36 -10.52
C THR A 157 -12.55 -22.66 -11.19
N ALA A 158 -13.49 -21.72 -11.22
CA ALA A 158 -14.79 -21.90 -11.87
C ALA A 158 -14.63 -22.13 -13.39
N PRO A 159 -15.26 -23.17 -13.96
CA PRO A 159 -15.32 -23.38 -15.41
C PRO A 159 -15.96 -22.17 -16.12
N PRO A 160 -15.60 -21.90 -17.39
CA PRO A 160 -16.32 -20.92 -18.20
C PRO A 160 -17.81 -21.29 -18.21
N ALA A 161 -18.70 -20.30 -18.05
CA ALA A 161 -20.13 -20.54 -18.16
C ALA A 161 -20.41 -21.17 -19.52
N ALA A 162 -21.05 -22.35 -19.52
CA ALA A 162 -21.46 -23.01 -20.75
C ALA A 162 -22.38 -22.07 -21.53
N THR A 163 -22.04 -21.77 -22.77
CA THR A 163 -22.92 -21.03 -23.68
C THR A 163 -24.23 -21.82 -23.79
N PRO A 164 -25.40 -21.20 -23.52
CA PRO A 164 -26.66 -21.89 -23.75
C PRO A 164 -26.76 -22.30 -25.23
N PRO A 165 -27.30 -23.50 -25.54
CA PRO A 165 -27.53 -23.88 -26.91
C PRO A 165 -28.49 -22.88 -27.57
N ALA A 166 -28.18 -22.55 -28.83
CA ALA A 166 -28.95 -21.63 -29.68
C ALA A 166 -30.36 -22.13 -29.99
#